data_AF-A0A662G145-F1
#
_entry.id   AF-A0A662G145-F1
#
_cell.length_a   1.000
_cell.length_b   1.000
_cell.length_c   1.000
_cell.angle_alpha   90.00
_cell.angle_beta   90.00
_cell.angle_gamma   90.00
#
_symmetry.space_group_name_H-M   'P 1'
#
loop_
_entity.id
_entity.type
_entity.pdbx_description
1 polymer ?
#
loop_
_entity_poly.entity_id
_entity_poly.type
_entity_poly.pdbx_seq_one_letter_code
_entity_poly.pdbx_strand_id
1 'polypeptide(L)'
;MKTWEINRAGYRVTDYWAKASGLKGGDLAIVAFEAVKEFNWISDYEIVKFDLAKPDIMFRVWDLMDCTPFRGKEKKTTSHYFRGIVSGFISKLADKRIVFIETKCIAKGDPYCEFRTERTL
;
A
#
# COMPACT_ATOMS: atom_id res chain seq x y z
N MET A 1 -6.94 21.08 4.42
CA MET A 1 -6.64 19.73 4.92
C MET A 1 -5.14 19.50 4.73
N LYS A 2 -4.38 19.35 5.81
CA LYS A 2 -2.92 19.14 5.69
C LYS A 2 -2.71 17.69 5.24
N THR A 3 -1.74 17.44 4.36
CA THR A 3 -1.58 16.12 3.69
C THR A 3 -1.32 14.95 4.65
N TRP A 4 -0.97 15.21 5.91
CA TRP A 4 -0.82 14.20 6.97
C TRP A 4 -2.16 13.63 7.48
N GLU A 5 -3.28 14.31 7.25
CA GLU A 5 -4.60 13.82 7.70
C GLU A 5 -5.07 12.61 6.88
N ILE A 6 -4.69 12.52 5.60
CA ILE A 6 -5.07 11.43 4.69
C ILE A 6 -4.36 10.11 5.05
N ASN A 7 -3.12 10.18 5.54
CA ASN A 7 -2.30 8.99 5.86
C ASN A 7 -2.49 8.50 7.31
N ARG A 8 -3.34 9.17 8.10
CA ARG A 8 -3.51 8.90 9.55
C ARG A 8 -3.92 7.47 9.86
N ALA A 9 -4.75 6.85 8.99
CA ALA A 9 -5.18 5.47 9.15
C ALA A 9 -3.99 4.51 9.15
N GLY A 10 -3.09 4.64 8.16
CA GLY A 10 -1.89 3.81 8.07
C GLY A 10 -0.97 3.96 9.28
N TYR A 11 -0.74 5.18 9.78
CA TYR A 11 0.05 5.42 10.99
C TYR A 11 -0.54 4.72 12.22
N ARG A 12 -1.85 4.88 12.45
CA ARG A 12 -2.54 4.27 13.59
C ARG A 12 -2.50 2.75 13.58
N VAL A 13 -2.73 2.14 12.41
CA VAL A 13 -2.66 0.69 12.25
C VAL A 13 -1.25 0.18 12.54
N THR A 14 -0.22 0.88 12.03
CA THR A 14 1.19 0.52 12.28
C THR A 14 1.52 0.53 13.77
N ASP A 15 1.18 1.62 14.48
CA ASP A 15 1.46 1.74 15.93
C ASP A 15 0.75 0.64 16.73
N TYR A 16 -0.53 0.37 16.40
CA TYR A 16 -1.31 -0.64 17.08
C TYR A 16 -0.76 -2.05 16.84
N TRP A 17 -0.51 -2.43 15.59
CA TRP A 17 -0.02 -3.77 15.27
C TRP A 17 1.43 -4.00 15.72
N ALA A 18 2.30 -2.99 15.64
CA ALA A 18 3.64 -3.08 16.21
C ALA A 18 3.59 -3.37 17.71
N LYS A 19 2.72 -2.66 18.45
CA LYS A 19 2.54 -2.87 19.89
C LYS A 19 1.93 -4.24 20.20
N ALA A 20 0.92 -4.66 19.45
CA ALA A 20 0.18 -5.90 19.71
C ALA A 20 0.99 -7.16 19.36
N SER A 21 1.76 -7.12 18.28
CA SER A 21 2.53 -8.28 17.79
C SER A 21 3.99 -8.31 18.25
N GLY A 22 4.56 -7.16 18.64
CA GLY A 22 6.00 -7.01 18.88
C GLY A 22 6.86 -7.00 17.61
N LEU A 23 6.25 -7.17 16.42
CA LEU A 23 6.94 -7.20 15.13
C LEU A 23 7.33 -5.80 14.65
N LYS A 24 8.32 -5.74 13.77
CA LYS A 24 8.89 -4.50 13.23
C LYS A 24 9.27 -4.68 11.77
N GLY A 25 9.53 -3.57 11.07
CA GLY A 25 10.10 -3.57 9.73
C GLY A 25 9.32 -4.43 8.73
N GLY A 26 10.03 -5.29 8.00
CA GLY A 26 9.46 -6.17 6.98
C GLY A 26 8.44 -7.18 7.52
N ASP A 27 8.67 -7.74 8.70
CA ASP A 27 7.74 -8.73 9.30
C ASP A 27 6.37 -8.11 9.56
N LEU A 28 6.36 -6.86 10.04
CA LEU A 28 5.13 -6.12 10.27
C LEU A 28 4.44 -5.73 8.95
N ALA A 29 5.20 -5.48 7.88
CA ALA A 29 4.64 -5.27 6.54
C ALA A 29 4.00 -6.54 5.97
N ILE A 30 4.61 -7.72 6.18
CA ILE A 30 4.02 -9.00 5.79
C ILE A 30 2.70 -9.21 6.51
N VAL A 31 2.65 -9.03 7.83
CA VAL A 31 1.40 -9.12 8.59
C VAL A 31 0.32 -8.18 8.04
N ALA A 32 0.71 -6.98 7.60
CA ALA A 32 -0.25 -6.06 7.00
C ALA A 32 -0.81 -6.54 5.67
N PHE A 33 0.03 -7.10 4.78
CA PHE A 33 -0.41 -7.65 3.51
C PHE A 33 -1.27 -8.90 3.70
N GLU A 34 -0.93 -9.78 4.64
CA GLU A 34 -1.75 -10.94 4.99
C GLU A 34 -3.09 -10.50 5.59
N ALA A 35 -3.12 -9.50 6.49
CA ALA A 35 -4.36 -9.01 7.06
C ALA A 35 -5.32 -8.43 6.00
N VAL A 36 -4.82 -7.66 5.03
CA VAL A 36 -5.69 -7.13 3.96
C VAL A 36 -6.17 -8.23 3.00
N LYS A 37 -5.40 -9.30 2.83
CA LYS A 37 -5.81 -10.49 2.07
C LYS A 37 -6.92 -11.25 2.80
N GLU A 38 -6.76 -11.50 4.10
CA GLU A 38 -7.78 -12.16 4.94
C GLU A 38 -9.08 -11.35 5.04
N PHE A 39 -9.00 -10.02 4.98
CA PHE A 39 -10.18 -9.14 4.90
C PHE A 39 -10.79 -9.03 3.50
N ASN A 40 -10.25 -9.75 2.51
CA ASN A 40 -10.70 -9.75 1.12
C ASN A 40 -10.64 -8.36 0.46
N TRP A 41 -9.68 -7.53 0.87
CA TRP A 41 -9.39 -6.26 0.18
C TRP A 41 -8.57 -6.50 -1.08
N ILE A 42 -7.79 -7.57 -1.09
CA ILE A 42 -7.00 -8.08 -2.21
C ILE A 42 -7.15 -9.60 -2.23
N SER A 43 -7.02 -10.22 -3.40
CA SER A 43 -6.98 -11.69 -3.49
C SER A 43 -5.57 -12.26 -3.27
N ASP A 44 -4.55 -11.52 -3.70
CA ASP A 44 -3.15 -11.88 -3.48
C ASP A 44 -2.23 -10.66 -3.58
N TYR A 45 -0.96 -10.86 -3.22
CA TYR A 45 0.08 -9.83 -3.35
C TYR A 45 1.46 -10.40 -3.68
N GLU A 46 2.33 -9.54 -4.21
CA GLU A 46 3.73 -9.84 -4.49
C GLU A 46 4.57 -8.64 -4.06
N ILE A 47 5.52 -8.86 -3.16
CA ILE A 47 6.52 -7.85 -2.79
C ILE A 47 7.71 -8.01 -3.74
N VAL A 48 7.83 -7.12 -4.72
CA VAL A 48 8.88 -7.14 -5.74
C VAL A 48 10.19 -6.55 -5.19
N LYS A 49 10.09 -5.50 -4.38
CA LYS A 49 11.20 -4.84 -3.70
C LYS A 49 10.78 -4.29 -2.36
N PHE A 50 11.66 -4.40 -1.37
CA PHE A 50 11.40 -3.89 -0.03
C PHE A 50 12.68 -3.46 0.67
N ASP A 51 13.04 -2.18 0.53
CA ASP A 51 14.09 -1.54 1.32
C ASP A 51 13.47 -0.35 2.07
N LEU A 52 13.44 -0.41 3.40
CA LEU A 52 12.92 0.67 4.25
C LEU A 52 13.97 1.76 4.51
N ALA A 53 15.26 1.44 4.41
CA ALA A 53 16.34 2.39 4.65
C ALA A 53 16.51 3.33 3.46
N LYS A 54 16.54 2.75 2.25
CA LYS A 54 16.43 3.45 0.97
C LYS A 54 15.05 3.10 0.44
N PRO A 55 14.03 3.95 0.57
CA PRO A 55 12.63 3.62 0.28
C PRO A 55 12.39 3.32 -1.22
N ASP A 56 12.96 2.22 -1.72
CA ASP A 56 12.79 1.59 -3.02
C ASP A 56 11.90 0.38 -2.76
N ILE A 57 10.60 0.66 -2.73
CA ILE A 57 9.58 -0.32 -2.40
C ILE A 57 8.67 -0.44 -3.61
N MET A 58 8.45 -1.68 -4.03
CA MET A 58 7.56 -2.01 -5.13
C MET A 58 6.79 -3.27 -4.78
N PHE A 59 5.48 -3.23 -4.97
CA PHE A 59 4.63 -4.39 -4.75
C PHE A 59 3.45 -4.38 -5.72
N ARG A 60 2.85 -5.55 -5.88
CA ARG A 60 1.67 -5.79 -6.70
C ARG A 60 0.57 -6.39 -5.84
N VAL A 61 -0.66 -6.11 -6.20
CA VAL A 61 -1.84 -6.70 -5.57
C VAL A 61 -2.87 -7.06 -6.63
N TRP A 62 -3.58 -8.16 -6.40
CA TRP A 62 -4.63 -8.67 -7.28
C TRP A 62 -6.00 -8.43 -6.69
N ASP A 63 -6.97 -8.22 -7.59
CA ASP A 63 -8.38 -7.97 -7.28
C ASP A 63 -8.66 -6.88 -6.23
N LEU A 64 -7.81 -5.86 -6.17
CA LEU A 64 -7.92 -4.75 -5.21
C LEU A 64 -9.33 -4.17 -5.17
N MET A 65 -9.95 -4.17 -3.99
CA MET A 65 -11.34 -3.77 -3.76
C MET A 65 -11.69 -2.37 -4.30
N ASP A 66 -10.74 -1.43 -4.23
CA ASP A 66 -10.90 -0.05 -4.73
C ASP A 66 -11.01 0.02 -6.26
N CYS A 67 -10.49 -0.99 -6.96
CA CYS A 67 -10.25 -0.97 -8.40
C CYS A 67 -11.09 -2.00 -9.16
N THR A 68 -11.36 -3.14 -8.55
CA THR A 68 -12.14 -4.24 -9.16
C THR A 68 -13.53 -3.81 -9.66
N PRO A 69 -14.32 -2.98 -8.95
CA PRO A 69 -15.62 -2.50 -9.45
C PRO A 69 -15.55 -1.75 -10.79
N PHE A 70 -14.39 -1.14 -11.06
CA PHE A 70 -14.11 -0.31 -12.22
C PHE A 70 -13.28 -1.02 -13.29
N ARG A 71 -13.11 -2.35 -13.20
CA ARG A 71 -12.23 -3.12 -14.10
C ARG A 71 -12.45 -2.77 -15.58
N GLY A 72 -11.41 -2.23 -16.20
CA GLY A 72 -11.42 -1.82 -17.62
C GLY A 72 -12.34 -0.65 -17.98
N LYS A 73 -12.90 0.06 -16.99
CA LYS A 73 -13.89 1.15 -17.20
C LYS A 73 -13.28 2.54 -17.05
N GLU A 74 -12.10 2.65 -16.45
CA GLU A 74 -11.49 3.93 -16.09
C GLU A 74 -10.24 4.22 -16.90
N LYS A 75 -9.97 5.50 -17.12
CA LYS A 75 -8.70 5.96 -17.74
C LYS A 75 -7.62 6.26 -16.70
N LYS A 76 -7.99 6.32 -15.42
CA LYS A 76 -7.14 6.70 -14.30
C LYS A 76 -7.18 5.64 -13.20
N THR A 77 -6.17 5.69 -12.35
CA THR A 77 -6.07 4.90 -11.12
C THR A 77 -7.17 5.25 -10.12
N THR A 78 -7.77 4.27 -9.45
CA THR A 78 -8.87 4.50 -8.47
C THR A 78 -8.52 4.11 -7.03
N SER A 79 -7.30 3.62 -6.75
CA SER A 79 -6.87 3.07 -5.44
C SER A 79 -6.69 4.08 -4.30
N HIS A 80 -7.47 5.17 -4.26
CA HIS A 80 -7.25 6.28 -3.33
C HIS A 80 -7.24 5.86 -1.86
N TYR A 81 -8.10 4.90 -1.49
CA TYR A 81 -8.23 4.44 -0.12
C TYR A 81 -7.06 3.53 0.28
N PHE A 82 -6.84 2.46 -0.47
CA PHE A 82 -5.75 1.52 -0.26
C PHE A 82 -4.37 2.21 -0.33
N ARG A 83 -4.15 3.06 -1.35
CA ARG A 83 -2.90 3.80 -1.54
C ARG A 83 -2.60 4.76 -0.38
N GLY A 84 -3.64 5.40 0.19
CA GLY A 84 -3.50 6.26 1.36
C GLY A 84 -3.07 5.48 2.60
N ILE A 85 -3.71 4.34 2.86
CA ILE A 85 -3.41 3.48 4.00
C ILE A 85 -1.97 2.94 3.92
N VAL A 86 -1.61 2.31 2.78
CA VAL A 86 -0.27 1.72 2.63
C VAL A 86 0.84 2.76 2.63
N SER A 87 0.61 3.96 2.06
CA SER A 87 1.55 5.08 2.13
C SER A 87 1.80 5.52 3.58
N GLY A 88 0.74 5.65 4.37
CA GLY A 88 0.86 5.98 5.79
C GLY A 88 1.57 4.89 6.59
N PHE A 89 1.22 3.63 6.34
CA PHE A 89 1.79 2.48 7.03
C PHE A 89 3.31 2.37 6.80
N ILE A 90 3.73 2.38 5.54
CA ILE A 90 5.13 2.31 5.16
C ILE A 90 5.90 3.56 5.58
N SER A 91 5.28 4.75 5.52
CA SER A 91 5.91 5.98 6.03
C SER A 91 6.30 5.86 7.50
N LYS A 92 5.42 5.25 8.29
CA LYS A 92 5.66 5.03 9.72
C LYS A 92 6.74 3.99 9.97
N LEU A 93 6.79 2.91 9.18
CA LEU A 93 7.86 1.90 9.27
C LEU A 93 9.23 2.45 8.86
N ALA A 94 9.28 3.30 7.84
CA ALA A 94 10.52 3.87 7.31
C ALA A 94 10.98 5.14 8.05
N ASP A 95 10.18 5.65 8.99
CA ASP A 95 10.34 6.97 9.63
C ASP A 95 10.58 8.11 8.60
N LYS A 96 9.90 8.02 7.46
CA LYS A 96 10.05 8.93 6.32
C LYS A 96 8.70 9.15 5.66
N ARG A 97 8.44 10.34 5.15
CA ARG A 97 7.21 10.60 4.39
C ARG A 97 7.31 9.90 3.03
N ILE A 98 6.51 8.85 2.85
CA ILE A 98 6.41 8.07 1.62
C ILE A 98 4.98 8.21 1.06
N VAL A 99 4.90 8.46 -0.25
CA VAL A 99 3.66 8.41 -1.01
C VAL A 99 3.88 7.47 -2.17
N PHE A 100 3.08 6.41 -2.25
CA PHE A 100 3.14 5.49 -3.38
C PHE A 100 2.47 6.10 -4.61
N ILE A 101 3.05 5.83 -5.78
CA ILE A 101 2.38 5.97 -7.07
C ILE A 101 1.86 4.60 -7.47
N GLU A 102 0.62 4.56 -7.98
CA GLU A 102 0.10 3.39 -8.68
C GLU A 102 0.44 3.48 -10.18
N THR A 103 1.29 2.56 -10.68
CA THR A 103 1.75 2.54 -12.07
C THR A 103 0.89 1.68 -12.99
N LYS A 104 0.27 0.63 -12.44
CA LYS A 104 -0.70 -0.24 -13.11
C LYS A 104 -1.96 -0.31 -12.26
N CYS A 105 -3.13 -0.40 -12.89
CA CYS A 105 -4.40 -0.46 -12.19
C CYS A 105 -5.40 -1.34 -12.93
N ILE A 106 -6.08 -2.23 -12.19
CA ILE A 106 -7.15 -3.08 -12.74
C ILE A 106 -8.28 -2.23 -13.32
N ALA A 107 -8.56 -1.06 -12.74
CA ALA A 107 -9.57 -0.13 -13.26
C ALA A 107 -9.24 0.37 -14.69
N LYS A 108 -7.94 0.47 -15.02
CA LYS A 108 -7.44 0.80 -16.37
C LYS A 108 -7.40 -0.37 -17.33
N GLY A 109 -7.68 -1.59 -16.85
CA GLY A 109 -7.54 -2.83 -17.62
C GLY A 109 -6.18 -3.52 -17.51
N ASP A 110 -5.30 -3.06 -16.61
CA ASP A 110 -4.05 -3.78 -16.29
C ASP A 110 -4.35 -5.09 -15.53
N PRO A 111 -3.48 -6.12 -15.60
CA PRO A 111 -3.73 -7.42 -14.95
C PRO A 111 -3.72 -7.39 -13.41
N TYR A 112 -3.14 -6.34 -12.81
CA TYR A 112 -3.01 -6.15 -11.37
C TYR A 112 -2.78 -4.66 -11.06
N CYS A 113 -2.90 -4.29 -9.79
CA CYS A 113 -2.48 -2.98 -9.32
C CYS A 113 -1.01 -3.03 -8.90
N GLU A 114 -0.19 -2.09 -9.38
CA GLU A 114 1.24 -2.02 -9.06
C GLU A 114 1.56 -0.70 -8.41
N PHE A 115 2.25 -0.75 -7.28
CA PHE A 115 2.62 0.41 -6.49
C PHE A 115 4.12 0.50 -6.35
N ARG A 116 4.66 1.71 -6.46
CA ARG A 116 6.08 1.98 -6.19
C ARG A 116 6.28 3.33 -5.53
N THR A 117 7.36 3.44 -4.78
CA THR A 117 7.84 4.74 -4.30
C THR A 117 8.28 5.62 -5.48
N GLU A 118 8.10 6.94 -5.36
CA GLU A 118 8.74 7.88 -6.29
C GLU A 118 10.27 7.72 -6.17
N ARG A 119 10.95 7.53 -7.30
CA ARG A 119 12.39 7.75 -7.34
C ARG A 119 12.61 9.24 -7.19
N THR A 120 13.05 9.68 -6.02
CA THR A 120 13.72 10.98 -5.93
C THR A 120 15.03 10.81 -6.70
N LEU A 121 15.10 11.43 -7.89
CA LEU A 121 16.36 11.59 -8.62
C LEU A 121 17.32 12.46 -7.80
#